data_AF-A0A1G0NT38-F1
#
_entry.id   AF-A0A1G0NT38-F1
#
_cell.length_a   1.000
_cell.length_b   1.000
_cell.length_c   1.000
_cell.angle_alpha   90.00
_cell.angle_beta   90.00
_cell.angle_gamma   90.00
#
_symmetry.space_group_name_H-M   'P 1'
#
loop_
_entity.id
_entity.type
_entity.pdbx_description
1 polymer ?
#
loop_
_entity_poly.entity_id
_entity_poly.type
_entity_poly.pdbx_seq_one_letter_code
_entity_poly.pdbx_strand_id
1 'polypeptide(L)'
;METFNYLLGLEIDRIRAYRPKWDQRRLYRAVFGAAEGKTTVVVWRNTDGLGLEADRAFIEKEILKDEQVDMLYINGDSSVPNAHPIEKTFKERMFAPVSV
;
A
#
# COMPACT_ATOMS: atom_id res chain seq x y z
N MET A 1 -2.23 -1.83 -9.84
CA MET A 1 -2.70 -2.48 -8.59
C MET A 1 -2.58 -3.99 -8.69
N GLU A 2 -3.33 -4.66 -9.58
CA GLU A 2 -3.36 -6.13 -9.66
C GLU A 2 -2.00 -6.77 -9.95
N THR A 3 -1.24 -6.26 -10.91
CA THR A 3 0.09 -6.82 -11.25
C THR A 3 1.07 -6.79 -10.07
N PHE A 4 1.04 -5.73 -9.26
CA PHE A 4 1.93 -5.65 -8.09
C PHE A 4 1.54 -6.67 -7.02
N ASN A 5 0.24 -6.82 -6.73
CA ASN A 5 -0.23 -7.82 -5.77
C ASN A 5 0.18 -9.24 -6.20
N TYR A 6 0.07 -9.54 -7.49
CA TYR A 6 0.54 -10.80 -8.06
C TYR A 6 2.05 -11.00 -7.89
N LEU A 7 2.85 -10.00 -8.27
CA LEU A 7 4.32 -10.06 -8.13
C LEU A 7 4.80 -10.16 -6.67
N LEU A 8 4.01 -9.64 -5.74
CA LEU A 8 4.26 -9.75 -4.30
C LEU A 8 3.88 -11.13 -3.76
N GLY A 9 3.15 -11.95 -4.52
CA GLY A 9 2.58 -13.21 -4.03
C GLY A 9 1.53 -12.98 -2.95
N LEU A 10 0.78 -11.86 -3.04
CA LEU A 10 -0.18 -11.46 -2.02
C LEU A 10 -1.44 -12.33 -2.11
N GLU A 11 -1.67 -13.12 -1.08
CA GLU A 11 -2.95 -13.79 -0.83
C GLU A 11 -3.94 -12.76 -0.27
N ILE A 12 -4.85 -12.30 -1.12
CA ILE A 12 -5.78 -11.22 -0.78
C ILE A 12 -6.90 -11.73 0.11
N ASP A 13 -7.06 -11.09 1.27
CA ASP A 13 -8.21 -11.27 2.17
C ASP A 13 -9.34 -10.31 1.77
N ARG A 14 -9.03 -9.01 1.67
CA ARG A 14 -10.03 -7.99 1.33
C ARG A 14 -9.44 -6.78 0.64
N ILE A 15 -10.28 -6.08 -0.11
CA ILE A 15 -9.98 -4.79 -0.73
C ILE A 15 -10.97 -3.76 -0.20
N ARG A 16 -10.47 -2.61 0.26
CA ARG A 16 -11.30 -1.51 0.75
C ARG A 16 -10.94 -0.19 0.06
N ALA A 17 -11.96 0.62 -0.14
CA ALA A 17 -11.86 1.96 -0.68
C ALA A 17 -12.14 2.98 0.43
N TYR A 18 -11.29 4.01 0.54
CA TYR A 18 -11.43 5.06 1.53
C TYR A 18 -11.36 6.44 0.86
N ARG A 19 -12.09 7.41 1.42
CA ARG A 19 -12.04 8.82 1.01
C ARG A 19 -11.86 9.69 2.24
N PRO A 20 -10.78 10.47 2.35
CA PRO A 20 -10.59 11.33 3.50
C PRO A 20 -11.62 12.46 3.51
N LYS A 21 -12.10 12.83 4.71
CA LYS A 21 -13.04 13.95 4.88
C LYS A 21 -12.50 15.27 4.31
N TRP A 22 -11.19 15.48 4.35
CA TRP A 22 -10.51 16.68 3.88
C TRP A 22 -10.33 16.74 2.34
N ASP A 23 -10.47 15.62 1.62
CA ASP A 23 -10.43 15.59 0.15
C ASP A 23 -11.25 14.41 -0.38
N GLN A 24 -12.56 14.62 -0.52
CA GLN A 24 -13.50 13.59 -0.99
C GLN A 24 -13.21 13.11 -2.43
N ARG A 25 -12.42 13.85 -3.21
CA ARG A 25 -12.05 13.42 -4.57
C ARG A 25 -10.93 12.40 -4.54
N ARG A 26 -10.12 12.39 -3.49
CA ARG A 26 -9.01 11.46 -3.32
C ARG A 26 -9.50 10.08 -2.89
N LEU A 27 -9.23 9.09 -3.72
CA LEU A 27 -9.54 7.70 -3.45
C LEU A 27 -8.27 6.97 -3.01
N TYR A 28 -8.36 6.34 -1.84
CA TYR A 28 -7.39 5.36 -1.36
C TYR A 28 -7.97 3.97 -1.61
N ARG A 29 -7.15 3.07 -2.15
CA ARG A 29 -7.47 1.65 -2.28
C ARG A 29 -6.45 0.87 -1.48
N ALA A 30 -6.91 0.23 -0.42
CA ALA A 30 -6.08 -0.63 0.41
C ALA A 30 -6.42 -2.08 0.11
N VAL A 31 -5.40 -2.89 -0.14
CA VAL A 31 -5.49 -4.34 -0.32
C VAL A 31 -4.85 -4.97 0.90
N PHE A 32 -5.62 -5.76 1.62
CA PHE A 32 -5.21 -6.48 2.82
C PHE A 32 -5.06 -7.95 2.48
N GLY A 33 -4.02 -8.58 3.00
CA GLY A 33 -3.75 -9.97 2.76
C GLY A 33 -2.49 -10.43 3.48
N ALA A 34 -1.93 -11.54 3.01
CA ALA A 34 -0.66 -12.06 3.50
C ALA A 34 0.29 -12.35 2.34
N ALA A 35 1.58 -12.13 2.55
CA ALA A 35 2.63 -12.49 1.61
C ALA A 35 3.81 -13.06 2.42
N GLU A 36 4.34 -14.22 2.01
CA GLU A 36 5.48 -14.87 2.69
C GLU A 36 5.25 -15.04 4.21
N GLY A 37 4.02 -15.36 4.62
CA GLY A 37 3.63 -15.55 6.02
C GLY A 37 3.48 -14.27 6.85
N LYS A 38 3.56 -13.08 6.23
CA LYS A 38 3.46 -11.78 6.90
C LYS A 38 2.16 -11.06 6.54
N THR A 39 1.50 -10.47 7.54
CA THR A 39 0.31 -9.64 7.31
C THR A 39 0.72 -8.39 6.54
N THR A 40 0.15 -8.24 5.34
CA THR A 40 0.62 -7.26 4.35
C THR A 40 -0.52 -6.36 3.89
N VAL A 41 -0.26 -5.06 3.87
CA VAL A 41 -1.18 -4.05 3.35
C VAL A 41 -0.53 -3.28 2.22
N VAL A 42 -1.25 -3.15 1.11
CA VAL A 42 -0.83 -2.36 -0.06
C VAL A 42 -1.79 -1.21 -0.25
N VAL A 43 -1.31 0.03 -0.17
CA VAL A 43 -2.11 1.25 -0.30
C VAL A 43 -1.79 1.97 -1.60
N TRP A 44 -2.81 2.15 -2.42
CA TRP A 44 -2.77 2.95 -3.63
C TRP A 44 -3.59 4.22 -3.43
N ARG A 45 -3.01 5.38 -3.75
CA ARG A 45 -3.73 6.66 -3.78
C ARG A 45 -3.20 7.58 -4.86
N ASN A 46 -4.02 8.56 -5.22
CA ASN A 46 -3.57 9.69 -6.02
C ASN A 46 -2.56 10.51 -5.22
N THR A 47 -1.40 10.81 -5.82
CA THR A 47 -0.31 11.59 -5.21
C THR A 47 -0.34 13.08 -5.59
N ASP A 48 -1.15 13.47 -6.57
CA ASP A 48 -1.21 14.85 -7.03
C ASP A 48 -1.72 15.79 -5.93
N GLY A 49 -0.96 16.85 -5.66
CA GLY A 49 -1.23 17.80 -4.57
C GLY A 49 -1.34 17.18 -3.17
N LEU A 50 -0.73 16.01 -2.92
CA LEU A 50 -0.88 15.29 -1.66
C LEU A 50 0.00 15.88 -0.55
N GLY A 51 -0.62 16.36 0.53
CA GLY A 51 0.10 16.74 1.75
C GLY A 51 0.51 15.51 2.56
N LEU A 52 1.82 15.26 2.69
CA LEU A 52 2.35 14.03 3.31
C LEU A 52 1.96 13.84 4.79
N GLU A 53 1.75 14.93 5.54
CA GLU A 53 1.34 14.86 6.94
C GLU A 53 -0.12 14.38 7.08
N ALA A 54 -1.03 14.97 6.31
CA ALA A 54 -2.44 14.57 6.28
C ALA A 54 -2.62 13.17 5.68
N ASP A 55 -1.82 12.81 4.67
CA ASP A 55 -1.76 11.47 4.08
C ASP A 55 -1.41 10.42 5.14
N ARG A 56 -0.29 10.63 5.85
CA ARG A 56 0.15 9.73 6.90
C ARG A 56 -0.90 9.59 8.00
N ALA A 57 -1.41 10.70 8.51
CA ALA A 57 -2.39 10.68 9.57
C ALA A 57 -3.66 9.91 9.17
N PHE A 58 -4.08 10.03 7.91
CA PHE A 58 -5.22 9.29 7.37
C PHE A 58 -4.93 7.79 7.27
N ILE A 59 -3.77 7.40 6.73
CA ILE A 59 -3.38 6.00 6.62
C ILE A 59 -3.30 5.36 8.00
N GLU A 60 -2.61 5.98 8.97
CA GLU A 60 -2.43 5.45 10.32
C GLU A 60 -3.76 5.36 11.10
N LYS A 61 -4.61 6.38 11.02
CA LYS A 61 -5.81 6.50 11.88
C LYS A 61 -7.09 5.91 11.29
N GLU A 62 -7.15 5.71 9.98
CA GLU A 62 -8.39 5.26 9.31
C GLU A 62 -8.18 3.94 8.55
N ILE A 63 -7.05 3.79 7.84
CA ILE A 63 -6.79 2.57 7.05
C ILE A 63 -6.19 1.46 7.92
N LEU A 64 -5.27 1.81 8.83
CA LEU A 64 -4.51 0.86 9.64
C LEU A 64 -4.97 0.77 11.10
N LYS A 65 -6.01 1.52 11.49
CA LYS A 65 -6.41 1.75 12.90
C LYS A 65 -6.48 0.48 13.75
N ASP A 66 -7.04 -0.58 13.19
CA ASP A 66 -7.34 -1.85 13.89
C ASP A 66 -6.59 -3.02 13.23
N GLU A 67 -5.51 -2.74 12.51
CA GLU A 67 -4.77 -3.70 11.69
C GLU A 67 -3.38 -3.94 12.29
N GLN A 68 -3.02 -5.21 12.53
CA GLN A 68 -1.63 -5.57 12.82
C GLN A 68 -0.93 -5.82 11.49
N VAL A 69 0.02 -4.95 11.12
CA VAL A 69 0.66 -4.98 9.80
C VAL A 69 2.16 -5.20 9.96
N ASP A 70 2.64 -6.31 9.40
CA ASP A 70 4.07 -6.61 9.33
C ASP A 70 4.73 -5.87 8.16
N MET A 71 4.04 -5.81 7.01
CA MET A 71 4.55 -5.20 5.78
C MET A 71 3.54 -4.22 5.20
N LEU A 72 3.97 -2.96 5.03
CA LEU A 72 3.17 -1.90 4.42
C LEU A 72 3.84 -1.42 3.14
N TYR A 73 3.10 -1.45 2.03
CA TYR A 73 3.55 -0.91 0.75
C TYR A 73 2.67 0.26 0.32
N ILE A 74 3.28 1.36 -0.11
CA ILE A 74 2.57 2.57 -0.54
C ILE A 74 3.18 3.06 -1.86
N ASN A 75 2.34 3.46 -2.83
CA ASN A 75 2.84 4.05 -4.08
C ASN A 75 3.39 5.46 -3.86
N GLY A 76 4.35 5.93 -4.64
CA GLY A 76 4.89 7.30 -4.51
C GLY A 76 5.42 7.68 -3.12
N ASP A 77 5.63 8.98 -2.90
CA ASP A 77 6.22 9.47 -1.65
C ASP A 77 5.28 9.26 -0.46
N SER A 78 5.83 8.83 0.67
CA SER A 78 5.09 8.59 1.91
C SER A 78 5.92 8.99 3.13
N SER A 79 5.26 9.58 4.13
CA SER A 79 5.86 9.85 5.44
C SER A 79 5.48 8.83 6.52
N VAL A 80 4.70 7.79 6.14
CA VAL A 80 4.33 6.70 7.04
C VAL A 80 5.58 5.88 7.41
N PRO A 81 5.90 5.70 8.70
CA PRO A 81 7.09 4.96 9.11
C PRO A 81 7.09 3.53 8.57
N ASN A 82 8.26 3.04 8.19
CA ASN A 82 8.48 1.67 7.72
C ASN A 82 7.65 1.26 6.49
N ALA A 83 7.02 2.21 5.79
CA ALA A 83 6.37 1.95 4.52
C ALA A 83 7.39 1.70 3.41
N HIS A 84 7.17 0.65 2.64
CA HIS A 84 8.00 0.26 1.51
C HIS A 84 7.43 0.90 0.22
N PRO A 85 8.27 1.59 -0.58
CA PRO A 85 7.81 2.14 -1.85
C PRO A 85 7.45 1.03 -2.83
N ILE A 86 6.21 1.05 -3.35
CA ILE A 86 5.74 0.05 -4.32
C ILE A 86 6.63 0.03 -5.56
N GLU A 87 7.02 1.19 -6.07
CA GLU A 87 7.79 1.33 -7.31
C GLU A 87 9.17 0.66 -7.21
N LYS A 88 9.78 0.68 -6.03
CA LYS A 88 11.07 0.01 -5.78
C LYS A 88 10.87 -1.50 -5.84
N THR A 89 9.96 -2.05 -5.03
CA THR A 89 9.71 -3.49 -4.96
C THR A 89 9.16 -4.04 -6.28
N PHE A 90 8.34 -3.27 -6.99
CA PHE A 90 7.84 -3.64 -8.31
C PHE A 90 8.98 -3.85 -9.31
N LYS A 91 9.94 -2.92 -9.37
CA LYS A 91 11.12 -3.05 -10.25
C LYS A 91 11.97 -4.25 -9.86
N GLU A 92 12.22 -4.45 -8.57
CA GLU A 92 12.99 -5.59 -8.07
C GLU A 92 12.34 -6.94 -8.45
N ARG A 93 11.02 -7.07 -8.32
CA ARG A 93 10.28 -8.31 -8.64
C ARG A 93 10.08 -8.52 -10.14
N MET A 94 9.85 -7.46 -10.93
CA MET A 94 9.68 -7.56 -12.39
C MET A 94 10.94 -7.99 -13.12
N PHE A 95 12.10 -7.53 -12.66
CA PHE A 95 13.39 -7.77 -13.32
C PHE A 95 14.28 -8.74 -12.54
N ALA A 96 13.73 -9.45 -11.55
CA ALA A 96 14.42 -10.55 -10.89
C ALA A 96 14.76 -11.62 -11.94
N PRO A 97 16.01 -12.12 -11.97
CA PRO A 97 16.36 -13.25 -12.83
C PRO A 97 15.44 -14.43 -12.52
N VAL A 98 14.82 -15.01 -13.54
CA VAL A 98 14.12 -16.28 -13.38
C VAL A 98 15.20 -17.34 -13.17
N SER A 99 15.32 -17.86 -11.95
CA SER A 99 16.15 -19.02 -11.69
C SER A 99 15.53 -20.21 -12.42
N VAL A 100 16.20 -20.66 -13.49
CA VAL A 100 15.89 -21.87 -14.28
C VAL A 100 16.49 -23.10 -13.63
#